data_AF-A0A535XIA4-F1
#
_entry.id   AF-A0A535XIA4-F1
#
_cell.length_a   1.000
_cell.length_b   1.000
_cell.length_c   1.000
_cell.angle_alpha   90.00
_cell.angle_beta   90.00
_cell.angle_gamma   90.00
#
_symmetry.space_group_name_H-M   'P 1'
#
loop_
_entity.id
_entity.type
_entity.pdbx_description
1 polymer ?
#
loop_
_entity_poly.entity_id
_entity_poly.type
_entity_poly.pdbx_seq_one_letter_code
_entity_poly.pdbx_strand_id
1 'polypeptide(L)'
;MNRLRKAYVELEPDLKPFFVTGTSDDAEGMRQTYAAHGGGIGLHVLITVPATVAFVNSALLAVLVTIVASRWMGMDMAAGGPLGPLVGGIAFVVGVAAHIAFGYRGAMQFEQRRQVSTPAHFTAREERAAHRHD
;
A
#
# COMPACT_ATOMS: atom_id res chain seq x y z
N MET A 1 11.04 5.55 4.71
CA MET A 1 11.19 6.60 5.75
C MET A 1 11.98 6.12 6.94
N ASN A 2 11.84 4.84 7.34
CA ASN A 2 12.55 4.27 8.50
C ASN A 2 14.06 4.45 8.39
N ARG A 3 14.68 4.11 7.25
CA ARG A 3 16.10 4.42 6.96
C ARG A 3 16.53 5.88 7.14
N LEU A 4 15.69 6.86 6.78
CA LEU A 4 16.01 8.28 7.01
C LEU A 4 15.90 8.63 8.49
N ARG A 5 14.89 8.09 9.17
CA ARG A 5 14.74 8.18 10.62
C ARG A 5 15.95 7.61 11.34
N LYS A 6 16.50 6.49 10.87
CA LYS A 6 17.76 5.94 11.35
C LYS A 6 18.90 6.94 11.24
N ALA A 7 19.09 7.53 10.05
CA ALA A 7 20.15 8.50 9.82
C ALA A 7 20.01 9.76 10.71
N TYR A 8 18.77 10.21 10.99
CA TYR A 8 18.55 11.32 11.92
C TYR A 8 18.91 10.96 13.36
N VAL A 9 18.57 9.76 13.83
CA VAL A 9 18.93 9.30 15.19
C VAL A 9 20.44 9.08 15.31
N GLU A 10 21.11 8.65 14.24
CA GLU A 10 22.58 8.52 14.20
C GLU A 10 23.28 9.89 14.25
N LEU A 11 22.66 10.94 13.68
CA LEU A 11 23.15 12.32 13.73
C LEU A 11 22.87 13.01 15.07
N GLU A 12 21.67 12.82 15.63
CA GLU A 12 21.22 13.43 16.89
C GLU A 12 20.43 12.40 17.72
N PRO A 13 21.08 11.73 18.70
CA PRO A 13 20.46 10.68 19.50
C PRO A 13 19.24 11.14 20.30
N ASP A 14 19.19 12.42 20.68
CA ASP A 14 18.10 13.00 21.46
C ASP A 14 16.79 13.08 20.67
N LEU A 15 16.80 12.85 19.35
CA LEU A 15 15.59 12.76 18.54
C LEU A 15 14.80 11.46 18.74
N LYS A 16 15.44 10.41 19.30
CA LYS A 16 14.84 9.07 19.42
C LYS A 16 13.46 9.05 20.11
N PRO A 17 13.23 9.78 21.23
CA PRO A 17 11.92 9.79 21.91
C PRO A 17 10.80 10.45 21.11
N PHE A 18 11.12 11.26 20.10
CA PHE A 18 10.14 11.98 19.28
C PHE A 18 9.61 11.15 18.10
N PHE A 19 10.22 10.00 17.80
CA PHE A 19 9.77 9.13 16.72
C PHE A 19 8.81 8.05 17.23
N VAL A 20 7.56 8.12 16.75
CA VAL A 20 6.50 7.12 17.03
C VAL A 20 6.57 5.92 16.06
N THR A 21 7.35 6.03 14.99
CA THR A 21 7.48 5.04 13.92
C THR A 21 8.88 4.42 13.91
N GLY A 22 9.03 3.17 13.45
CA GLY A 22 10.26 2.38 13.65
C GLY A 22 11.45 2.75 12.75
N THR A 23 12.66 2.78 13.28
CA THR A 23 13.86 3.32 12.60
C THR A 23 14.56 2.33 11.66
N SER A 24 14.12 1.08 11.60
CA SER A 24 14.70 0.03 10.74
C SER A 24 13.71 -0.42 9.65
N ASP A 25 14.26 -0.92 8.53
CA ASP A 25 13.49 -1.52 7.43
C ASP A 25 13.24 -3.04 7.68
N ASP A 26 13.50 -3.55 8.89
CA ASP A 26 13.23 -4.94 9.28
C ASP A 26 11.75 -5.15 9.62
N ALA A 27 11.34 -6.40 9.82
CA ALA A 27 9.95 -6.76 10.10
C ALA A 27 9.38 -5.98 11.29
N GLU A 28 10.19 -5.74 12.32
CA GLU A 28 9.77 -5.02 13.52
C GLU A 28 9.63 -3.51 13.26
N GLY A 29 10.61 -2.87 12.63
CA GLY A 29 10.52 -1.45 12.28
C GLY A 29 9.41 -1.14 11.27
N MET A 30 9.14 -2.08 10.37
CA MET A 30 7.99 -2.03 9.46
C MET A 30 6.68 -2.18 10.22
N ARG A 31 6.55 -3.14 11.14
CA ARG A 31 5.38 -3.25 12.02
C ARG A 31 5.18 -1.99 12.84
N GLN A 32 6.22 -1.43 13.44
CA GLN A 32 6.08 -0.20 14.21
C GLN A 32 5.66 1.00 13.36
N THR A 33 5.99 1.00 12.06
CA THR A 33 5.61 2.09 11.14
C THR A 33 4.20 1.92 10.57
N TYR A 34 3.83 0.69 10.21
CA TYR A 34 2.55 0.38 9.55
C TYR A 34 1.46 -0.15 10.49
N ALA A 35 1.82 -0.55 11.71
CA ALA A 35 0.92 -1.07 12.73
C ALA A 35 0.97 -0.23 14.02
N ALA A 36 1.39 1.04 13.93
CA ALA A 36 1.45 1.99 15.06
C ALA A 36 0.10 2.20 15.78
N HIS A 37 -1.01 1.83 15.14
CA HIS A 37 -2.35 1.87 15.73
C HIS A 37 -2.78 0.45 16.11
N GLY A 38 -3.16 0.25 17.38
CA GLY A 38 -3.37 -1.04 18.07
C GLY A 38 -4.40 -2.04 17.49
N GLY A 39 -4.83 -1.90 16.24
CA GLY A 39 -5.69 -2.85 15.51
C GLY A 39 -4.94 -3.85 14.62
N GLY A 40 -3.61 -3.82 14.61
CA GLY A 40 -2.78 -4.69 13.76
C GLY A 40 -2.79 -4.29 12.28
N ILE A 41 -1.95 -4.96 11.49
CA ILE A 41 -1.77 -4.66 10.05
C ILE A 41 -3.09 -4.83 9.27
N GLY A 42 -3.93 -5.80 9.67
CA GLY A 42 -5.15 -6.15 8.95
C GLY A 42 -6.17 -5.00 8.82
N LEU A 43 -6.54 -4.37 9.94
CA LEU A 43 -7.49 -3.25 9.91
C LEU A 43 -6.84 -1.96 9.40
N HIS A 44 -5.54 -1.76 9.64
CA HIS A 44 -4.84 -0.58 9.15
C HIS A 44 -4.86 -0.51 7.62
N VAL A 45 -4.71 -1.64 6.93
CA VAL A 45 -4.79 -1.70 5.46
C VAL A 45 -6.10 -1.11 4.95
N LEU A 46 -7.22 -1.36 5.62
CA LEU A 46 -8.55 -0.86 5.21
C LEU A 46 -8.71 0.66 5.34
N ILE A 47 -7.92 1.30 6.20
CA ILE A 47 -7.99 2.76 6.45
C ILE A 47 -6.91 3.50 5.63
N THR A 48 -6.08 2.77 4.87
CA THR A 48 -5.10 3.40 3.98
C THR A 48 -5.78 4.05 2.79
N VAL A 49 -5.18 5.16 2.30
CA VAL A 49 -5.65 5.87 1.09
C VAL A 49 -5.89 4.91 -0.10
N PRO A 50 -4.98 3.97 -0.44
CA PRO A 50 -5.22 3.05 -1.55
C PRO A 50 -6.45 2.15 -1.37
N ALA A 51 -6.70 1.66 -0.15
CA ALA A 51 -7.86 0.81 0.12
C ALA A 51 -9.16 1.59 0.01
N THR A 52 -9.21 2.80 0.56
CA THR A 52 -10.38 3.69 0.44
C THR A 52 -10.68 4.01 -1.03
N VAL A 53 -9.65 4.35 -1.83
CA VAL A 53 -9.81 4.61 -3.27
C VAL A 53 -10.33 3.37 -4.00
N ALA A 54 -9.76 2.19 -3.73
CA ALA A 54 -10.20 0.95 -4.33
C ALA A 54 -11.67 0.64 -4.01
N PHE A 55 -12.09 0.85 -2.76
CA PHE A 55 -13.46 0.64 -2.33
C PHE A 55 -14.43 1.59 -3.03
N VAL A 56 -14.15 2.89 -3.02
CA VAL A 56 -15.00 3.92 -3.65
C VAL A 56 -15.10 3.68 -5.17
N ASN A 57 -13.98 3.42 -5.84
CA ASN A 57 -13.98 3.14 -7.28
C ASN A 57 -14.78 1.87 -7.61
N SER A 58 -14.70 0.85 -6.77
CA SER A 58 -15.46 -0.41 -6.96
C SER A 58 -16.95 -0.21 -6.74
N ALA A 59 -17.34 0.63 -5.77
CA ALA A 59 -18.74 1.00 -5.55
C ALA A 59 -19.30 1.79 -6.74
N LEU A 60 -18.52 2.75 -7.26
CA LEU A 60 -18.88 3.49 -8.47
C LEU A 60 -19.00 2.57 -9.69
N LEU A 61 -18.06 1.63 -9.86
CA LEU A 61 -18.12 0.63 -10.92
C LEU A 61 -19.40 -0.21 -10.84
N ALA A 62 -19.77 -0.68 -9.64
CA ALA A 62 -20.98 -1.47 -9.42
C ALA A 62 -22.26 -0.73 -9.84
N VAL A 63 -22.36 0.55 -9.46
CA VAL A 63 -23.49 1.40 -9.85
C VAL A 63 -23.51 1.63 -11.36
N LEU A 64 -22.36 1.96 -11.95
CA LEU A 64 -22.24 2.21 -13.39
C LEU A 64 -22.60 0.97 -14.22
N VAL A 65 -22.09 -0.20 -13.86
CA VAL A 65 -22.41 -1.46 -14.56
C VAL A 65 -23.90 -1.76 -14.47
N THR A 66 -24.52 -1.56 -13.31
CA THR A 66 -25.97 -1.79 -13.14
C THR A 66 -26.80 -0.81 -13.97
N ILE A 67 -26.42 0.46 -14.01
CA ILE A 67 -27.08 1.49 -14.85
C ILE A 67 -26.93 1.14 -16.33
N VAL A 68 -25.72 0.76 -16.76
CA VAL A 68 -25.45 0.40 -18.16
C VAL A 68 -26.27 -0.82 -18.56
N ALA A 69 -26.27 -1.87 -17.75
CA ALA A 69 -27.05 -3.09 -18.00
C ALA A 69 -28.57 -2.80 -18.05
N SER A 70 -29.06 -1.92 -17.17
CA SER A 70 -30.47 -1.51 -17.18
C SER A 70 -30.85 -0.71 -18.43
N ARG A 71 -30.07 0.31 -18.75
CA ARG A 71 -30.45 1.32 -19.76
C ARG A 71 -30.10 0.93 -21.18
N TRP A 72 -29.02 0.16 -21.36
CA TRP A 72 -28.46 -0.12 -22.69
C TRP A 72 -28.60 -1.58 -23.09
N MET A 73 -28.68 -2.50 -22.11
CA MET A 73 -28.89 -3.92 -22.38
C MET A 73 -30.35 -4.36 -22.17
N GLY A 74 -31.23 -3.43 -21.77
CA GLY A 74 -32.66 -3.70 -21.57
C GLY A 74 -32.96 -4.67 -20.43
N MET A 75 -32.02 -4.89 -19.52
CA MET A 75 -32.19 -5.80 -18.41
C MET A 75 -32.98 -5.14 -17.28
N ASP A 76 -33.95 -5.85 -16.68
CA ASP A 76 -34.64 -5.35 -15.50
C ASP A 76 -33.71 -5.44 -14.27
N MET A 77 -33.14 -4.29 -13.92
CA MET A 77 -32.24 -4.11 -12.78
C MET A 77 -32.90 -3.32 -11.65
N ALA A 78 -34.24 -3.26 -11.62
CA ALA A 78 -34.96 -2.53 -10.58
C ALA A 78 -34.57 -3.03 -9.18
N ALA A 79 -34.55 -2.11 -8.21
CA ALA A 79 -34.12 -2.38 -6.84
C ALA A 79 -34.93 -3.46 -6.11
N GLY A 80 -36.10 -3.86 -6.65
CA GLY A 80 -36.94 -4.94 -6.11
C GLY A 80 -36.60 -6.34 -6.64
N GLY A 81 -35.79 -6.47 -7.69
CA GLY A 81 -35.40 -7.75 -8.29
C GLY A 81 -33.99 -8.20 -7.86
N PRO A 82 -33.68 -9.51 -7.91
CA PRO A 82 -32.38 -10.03 -7.49
C PRO A 82 -31.22 -9.67 -8.44
N LEU A 83 -31.53 -9.35 -9.72
CA LEU A 83 -30.53 -9.14 -10.76
C LEU A 83 -29.67 -7.89 -10.52
N GLY A 84 -30.27 -6.78 -10.08
CA GLY A 84 -29.54 -5.53 -9.80
C GLY A 84 -28.45 -5.71 -8.74
N PRO A 85 -28.79 -6.17 -7.52
CA PRO A 85 -27.82 -6.45 -6.46
C PRO A 85 -26.77 -7.50 -6.86
N LEU A 86 -27.15 -8.54 -7.61
CA LEU A 86 -26.22 -9.56 -8.09
C LEU A 86 -25.17 -8.97 -9.05
N VAL A 87 -25.61 -8.27 -10.08
CA VAL A 87 -24.72 -7.70 -11.11
C VAL A 87 -23.84 -6.61 -10.51
N GLY A 88 -24.42 -5.70 -9.71
CA GLY A 88 -23.67 -4.69 -8.99
C GLY A 88 -22.67 -5.30 -8.00
N GLY A 89 -23.08 -6.32 -7.23
CA GLY A 89 -22.21 -7.03 -6.29
C GLY A 89 -21.04 -7.72 -6.97
N ILE A 90 -21.26 -8.39 -8.11
CA ILE A 90 -20.20 -9.00 -8.91
C ILE A 90 -19.24 -7.92 -9.42
N ALA A 91 -19.75 -6.83 -10.00
CA ALA A 91 -18.93 -5.73 -10.49
C ALA A 91 -18.09 -5.09 -9.37
N PHE A 92 -18.65 -4.93 -8.17
CA PHE A 92 -17.92 -4.47 -6.99
C PHE A 92 -16.75 -5.40 -6.64
N VAL A 93 -17.01 -6.71 -6.52
CA VAL A 93 -15.98 -7.71 -6.18
C VAL A 93 -14.88 -7.74 -7.24
N VAL A 94 -15.24 -7.68 -8.52
CA VAL A 94 -14.28 -7.60 -9.64
C VAL A 94 -13.44 -6.32 -9.55
N GLY A 95 -14.05 -5.18 -9.24
CA GLY A 95 -13.34 -3.91 -9.06
C GLY A 95 -12.31 -3.95 -7.93
N VAL A 96 -12.67 -4.54 -6.80
CA VAL A 96 -11.78 -4.74 -5.65
C VAL A 96 -10.64 -5.68 -6.03
N ALA A 97 -10.96 -6.83 -6.64
CA ALA A 97 -9.97 -7.79 -7.09
C ALA A 97 -8.98 -7.20 -8.11
N ALA A 98 -9.46 -6.34 -9.02
CA ALA A 98 -8.62 -5.65 -9.99
C ALA A 98 -7.63 -4.68 -9.32
N HIS A 99 -8.08 -3.89 -8.34
CA HIS A 99 -7.19 -3.01 -7.57
C HIS A 99 -6.16 -3.80 -6.77
N ILE A 100 -6.57 -4.89 -6.13
CA ILE A 100 -5.68 -5.78 -5.40
C ILE A 100 -4.62 -6.36 -6.35
N ALA A 101 -5.03 -6.92 -7.49
CA ALA A 101 -4.12 -7.49 -8.47
C ALA A 101 -3.14 -6.44 -9.03
N PHE A 102 -3.61 -5.23 -9.32
CA PHE A 102 -2.77 -4.13 -9.77
C PHE A 102 -1.77 -3.70 -8.69
N GLY A 103 -2.21 -3.58 -7.44
CA GLY A 103 -1.36 -3.27 -6.29
C GLY A 103 -0.28 -4.31 -6.07
N TYR A 104 -0.63 -5.60 -6.11
CA TYR A 104 0.33 -6.70 -5.98
C TYR A 104 1.35 -6.72 -7.13
N ARG A 105 0.91 -6.56 -8.38
CA ARG A 105 1.82 -6.50 -9.53
C ARG A 105 2.79 -5.32 -9.43
N GLY A 106 2.29 -4.15 -9.02
CA GLY A 106 3.11 -2.97 -8.79
C GLY A 106 4.15 -3.22 -7.70
N ALA A 107 3.75 -3.77 -6.56
CA ALA A 107 4.66 -4.10 -5.46
C ALA A 107 5.79 -5.04 -5.90
N MET A 108 5.47 -6.12 -6.63
CA MET A 108 6.47 -7.04 -7.15
C MET A 108 7.44 -6.37 -8.13
N GLN A 109 6.95 -5.48 -8.99
CA GLN A 109 7.82 -4.72 -9.90
C GLN A 109 8.75 -3.75 -9.17
N PHE A 110 8.28 -3.13 -8.08
CA PHE A 110 9.11 -2.26 -7.24
C PHE A 110 10.20 -3.04 -6.53
N GLU A 111 9.91 -4.22 -6.00
CA GLU A 111 10.93 -5.09 -5.38
C GLU A 111 12.02 -5.48 -6.38
N GLN A 112 11.62 -5.87 -7.59
CA GLN A 112 12.56 -6.17 -8.68
C GLN A 112 13.44 -4.96 -9.03
N ARG A 113 12.85 -3.76 -9.17
CA ARG A 113 13.63 -2.54 -9.48
C ARG A 113 14.56 -2.13 -8.34
N ARG A 114 14.14 -2.31 -7.08
CA ARG A 114 14.95 -1.97 -5.89
C ARG A 114 16.21 -2.85 -5.79
N GLN A 115 16.12 -4.12 -6.17
CA GLN A 115 17.30 -5.01 -6.26
C GLN A 115 18.29 -4.53 -7.32
N VAL A 116 17.81 -4.02 -8.45
CA VAL A 116 18.67 -3.53 -9.55
C VAL A 116 19.27 -2.15 -9.25
N SER A 117 18.57 -1.30 -8.49
CA SER A 117 18.94 0.11 -8.30
C SER A 117 19.58 0.43 -6.94
N THR A 118 19.94 -0.56 -6.11
CA THR A 118 20.66 -0.26 -4.86
C THR A 118 22.10 0.09 -5.23
N PRO A 119 22.53 1.37 -5.17
CA PRO A 119 23.91 1.70 -5.45
C PRO A 119 24.73 1.16 -4.27
N ALA A 120 25.71 0.32 -4.54
CA ALA A 120 26.70 -0.20 -3.59
C ALA A 120 27.59 0.90 -2.97
N HIS A 121 27.19 2.18 -3.02
CA HIS A 121 28.05 3.32 -2.74
C HIS A 121 27.91 3.91 -1.32
N PHE A 122 27.04 3.38 -0.46
CA PHE A 122 27.01 3.79 0.95
C PHE A 122 28.05 3.06 1.82
N THR A 123 28.52 1.87 1.42
CA THR A 123 29.59 1.13 2.12
C THR A 123 30.99 1.67 1.78
N ALA A 124 31.18 2.17 0.55
CA ALA A 124 32.49 2.59 0.06
C ALA A 124 33.09 3.82 0.78
N ARG A 125 32.29 4.62 1.49
CA ARG A 125 32.81 5.79 2.24
C ARG A 125 33.41 5.41 3.59
N GLU A 126 32.88 4.37 4.23
CA GLU A 126 33.43 3.83 5.49
C GLU A 126 34.72 3.03 5.22
N GLU A 127 34.76 2.20 4.17
CA GLU A 127 35.99 1.47 3.78
C GLU A 127 37.13 2.41 3.35
N ARG A 128 36.82 3.53 2.66
CA ARG A 128 37.83 4.54 2.28
C ARG A 128 38.25 5.48 3.41
N ALA A 129 37.55 5.46 4.55
CA ALA A 129 37.97 6.17 5.76
C ALA A 129 38.89 5.28 6.60
N ALA A 130 38.63 3.97 6.64
CA ALA A 130 39.48 2.99 7.33
C ALA A 130 40.87 2.88 6.68
N HIS A 131 40.97 2.83 5.35
CA HIS A 131 42.25 2.70 4.63
C HIS A 131 43.05 4.01 4.45
N ARG A 132 42.61 5.12 5.05
CA ARG A 132 43.35 6.40 4.98
C ARG A 132 44.24 6.64 6.20
N HIS A 133 44.28 5.69 7.12
CA HIS A 133 45.06 5.73 8.35
C HIS A 133 46.17 4.65 8.41
N ASP A 134 46.41 3.93 7.32
CA ASP A 134 47.57 3.05 7.11
C ASP A 134 48.57 3.73 6.17
#